data_AF-V9DNR8-F1
#
_entry.id   AF-V9DNR8-F1
#
_cell.length_a   1.000
_cell.length_b   1.000
_cell.length_c   1.000
_cell.angle_alpha   90.00
_cell.angle_beta   90.00
_cell.angle_gamma   90.00
#
_symmetry.space_group_name_H-M   'P 1'
#
loop_
_entity.id
_entity.type
_entity.pdbx_description
1 polymer ?
#
loop_
_entity_poly.entity_id
_entity_poly.type
_entity_poly.pdbx_seq_one_letter_code
_entity_poly.pdbx_strand_id
1 'polypeptide(L)'
;MLHALLANIISDSQAAIELLKTVRLLQYFDLAGIAESVAEVSDGVYRDSQKHQRRCETGIFHNLVLIQGLCPTVSATYRRSNLLQANALLASLGRNITQLSRSSGDNLVIVEFLVEREEADDMQQKQDVVRSRTTRTMALDSSFLGPMGETLRVASCHETLAKTLAASLDRIVAVHDGLGRITSDKSSKGSQEQVIEVIKDRSGNLTGLWDVWREA
;
A
#
# COMPACT_ATOMS: atom_id res chain seq x y z
N MET A 1 -15.83 0.12 -13.58
CA MET A 1 -14.52 0.75 -13.86
C MET A 1 -13.51 -0.25 -14.40
N LEU A 2 -13.23 -1.36 -13.70
CA LEU A 2 -12.28 -2.40 -14.17
C LEU A 2 -12.64 -3.00 -15.55
N HIS A 3 -13.92 -3.28 -15.81
CA HIS A 3 -14.39 -3.75 -17.13
C HIS A 3 -14.16 -2.72 -18.25
N ALA A 4 -14.26 -1.42 -17.96
CA ALA A 4 -14.02 -0.37 -18.95
C ALA A 4 -12.51 -0.23 -19.24
N LEU A 5 -11.66 -0.36 -18.21
CA LEU A 5 -10.21 -0.37 -18.37
C LEU A 5 -9.74 -1.62 -19.14
N LEU A 6 -10.27 -2.80 -18.82
CA LEU A 6 -9.96 -4.03 -19.54
C LEU A 6 -10.44 -3.98 -20.99
N ALA A 7 -11.61 -3.39 -21.28
CA ALA A 7 -12.09 -3.22 -22.65
C ALA A 7 -11.24 -2.24 -23.48
N ASN A 8 -10.57 -1.28 -22.83
CA ASN A 8 -9.64 -0.37 -23.51
C ASN A 8 -8.28 -1.01 -23.79
N ILE A 9 -7.87 -1.99 -22.99
CA ILE A 9 -6.56 -2.67 -23.08
C ILE A 9 -6.66 -3.95 -23.92
N ILE A 10 -7.77 -4.68 -23.79
CA ILE A 10 -8.02 -5.97 -24.43
C ILE A 10 -9.10 -5.77 -25.49
N SER A 11 -8.70 -5.89 -26.76
CA SER A 11 -9.60 -5.69 -27.91
C SER A 11 -10.73 -6.73 -27.99
N ASP A 12 -10.58 -7.88 -27.32
CA ASP A 12 -11.58 -8.94 -27.24
C ASP A 12 -12.39 -8.87 -25.94
N SER A 13 -13.64 -8.43 -26.07
CA SER A 13 -14.61 -8.33 -24.98
C SER A 13 -14.89 -9.66 -24.27
N GLN A 14 -14.84 -10.80 -24.96
CA GLN A 14 -15.11 -12.12 -24.35
C GLN A 14 -13.96 -12.55 -23.45
N ALA A 15 -12.72 -12.35 -23.91
CA ALA A 15 -11.54 -12.59 -23.10
C ALA A 15 -11.52 -11.70 -21.83
N ALA A 16 -11.93 -10.42 -21.94
CA ALA A 16 -12.05 -9.53 -20.79
C ALA A 16 -13.10 -10.02 -19.77
N ILE A 17 -14.24 -10.54 -20.23
CA ILE A 17 -15.28 -11.10 -19.35
C ILE A 17 -14.79 -12.37 -18.65
N GLU A 18 -14.11 -13.28 -19.35
CA GLU A 18 -13.54 -14.48 -18.73
C GLU A 18 -12.52 -14.13 -17.64
N LEU A 19 -11.66 -13.14 -17.86
CA LEU A 19 -10.72 -12.65 -16.85
C LEU A 19 -11.44 -12.03 -15.63
N LEU A 20 -12.59 -11.39 -15.83
CA LEU A 20 -13.35 -10.83 -14.71
C LEU A 20 -14.02 -11.90 -13.85
N LYS A 21 -14.30 -13.09 -14.38
CA LYS A 21 -14.89 -14.19 -13.59
C LYS A 21 -13.98 -14.66 -12.46
N THR A 22 -12.67 -14.48 -12.60
CA THR A 22 -11.69 -14.84 -11.57
C THR A 22 -11.50 -13.74 -10.53
N VAL A 23 -12.03 -12.54 -10.75
CA VAL A 23 -11.91 -11.41 -9.82
C VAL A 23 -12.99 -11.49 -8.75
N ARG A 24 -12.56 -11.52 -7.48
CA ARG A 24 -13.45 -11.46 -6.31
C ARG A 24 -13.30 -10.11 -5.61
N LEU A 25 -14.42 -9.44 -5.37
CA LEU A 25 -14.46 -8.19 -4.60
C LEU A 25 -15.11 -8.45 -3.24
N LEU A 26 -14.34 -8.24 -2.17
CA LEU A 26 -14.83 -8.35 -0.80
C LEU A 26 -14.97 -6.94 -0.23
N GLN A 27 -16.18 -6.60 0.20
CA GLN A 27 -16.48 -5.31 0.79
C GLN A 27 -16.35 -5.39 2.31
N TYR A 28 -15.79 -4.36 2.91
CA TYR A 28 -15.64 -4.23 4.35
C TYR A 28 -15.98 -2.79 4.77
N PHE A 29 -16.35 -2.61 6.03
CA PHE A 29 -16.72 -1.31 6.59
C PHE A 29 -15.76 -0.81 7.67
N ASP A 30 -15.03 -1.71 8.30
CA ASP A 30 -14.08 -1.42 9.37
C ASP A 30 -12.88 -2.37 9.34
N LEU A 31 -11.96 -2.17 10.29
CA LEU A 31 -10.74 -2.96 10.39
C LEU A 31 -11.03 -4.45 10.67
N ALA A 32 -12.12 -4.77 11.37
CA ALA A 32 -12.51 -6.15 11.64
C ALA A 32 -12.99 -6.84 10.36
N GLY A 33 -13.80 -6.14 9.54
CA GLY A 33 -14.23 -6.62 8.23
C GLY A 33 -13.08 -6.86 7.26
N ILE A 34 -12.00 -6.07 7.31
CA ILE A 34 -10.76 -6.38 6.56
C ILE A 34 -10.16 -7.69 7.06
N ALA A 35 -10.06 -7.88 8.38
CA ALA A 35 -9.49 -9.10 8.94
C ALA A 35 -10.30 -10.35 8.58
N GLU A 36 -11.63 -10.26 8.59
CA GLU A 36 -12.54 -11.32 8.13
C GLU A 36 -12.34 -11.61 6.63
N SER A 37 -12.26 -10.57 5.80
CA SER A 37 -12.02 -10.72 4.36
C SER A 37 -10.67 -11.39 4.07
N VAL A 38 -9.61 -11.01 4.78
CA VAL A 38 -8.29 -11.64 4.66
C VAL A 38 -8.33 -13.09 5.10
N ALA A 39 -9.05 -13.41 6.18
CA ALA A 39 -9.23 -14.80 6.62
C ALA A 39 -9.98 -15.64 5.57
N GLU A 40 -11.05 -15.11 4.98
CA GLU A 40 -11.79 -15.79 3.90
C GLU A 40 -10.92 -16.07 2.67
N VAL A 41 -10.12 -15.08 2.24
CA VAL A 41 -9.17 -15.26 1.14
C VAL A 41 -8.12 -16.30 1.50
N SER A 42 -7.57 -16.25 2.72
CA SER A 42 -6.58 -17.21 3.18
C SER A 42 -7.11 -18.64 3.19
N ASP A 43 -8.35 -18.85 3.65
CA ASP A 43 -9.00 -20.16 3.63
C ASP A 43 -9.23 -20.66 2.20
N GLY A 44 -9.63 -19.77 1.28
CA GLY A 44 -9.80 -20.08 -0.14
C GLY A 44 -8.48 -20.53 -0.78
N VAL A 45 -7.44 -19.72 -0.64
CA VAL A 45 -6.10 -20.01 -1.15
C VAL A 45 -5.53 -21.30 -0.55
N TYR A 46 -5.73 -21.52 0.75
CA TYR A 46 -5.31 -22.75 1.40
C TYR A 46 -6.03 -23.98 0.83
N ARG A 47 -7.34 -23.92 0.60
CA ARG A 47 -8.09 -25.02 -0.02
C ARG A 47 -7.68 -25.28 -1.46
N ASP A 48 -7.40 -24.22 -2.22
CA ASP A 48 -7.05 -24.33 -3.63
C ASP A 48 -5.63 -24.87 -3.83
N SER A 49 -4.69 -24.44 -2.97
CA SER A 49 -3.33 -25.00 -2.93
C SER A 49 -3.32 -26.50 -2.58
N GLN A 50 -4.19 -26.96 -1.67
CA GLN A 50 -4.33 -28.40 -1.42
C GLN A 50 -4.86 -29.19 -2.63
N LYS A 51 -5.73 -28.60 -3.44
CA LYS A 51 -6.27 -29.25 -4.65
C LYS A 51 -5.25 -29.27 -5.80
N HIS A 52 -4.38 -28.26 -5.88
CA HIS A 52 -3.49 -28.01 -7.03
C HIS A 52 -2.05 -28.49 -6.83
N GLN A 53 -1.79 -29.32 -5.82
CA GLN A 53 -0.45 -29.87 -5.48
C GLN A 53 0.21 -30.73 -6.60
N ARG A 54 -0.35 -30.76 -7.81
CA ARG A 54 0.14 -31.53 -8.98
C ARG A 54 0.37 -30.71 -10.25
N ARG A 55 0.09 -29.40 -10.29
CA ARG A 55 0.36 -28.57 -11.48
C ARG A 55 1.36 -27.47 -11.14
N CYS A 56 2.64 -27.78 -11.34
CA CYS A 56 3.66 -26.74 -11.53
C CYS A 56 3.50 -26.18 -12.94
N GLU A 57 2.61 -25.20 -13.10
CA GLU A 57 2.58 -24.37 -14.29
C GLU A 57 3.32 -23.06 -13.99
N THR A 58 4.17 -22.68 -14.93
CA THR A 58 5.14 -21.59 -14.82
C THR A 58 4.45 -20.22 -14.88
N GLY A 59 4.20 -19.64 -13.72
CA GLY A 59 3.87 -18.23 -13.52
C GLY A 59 4.38 -17.79 -12.15
N ILE A 60 4.90 -16.56 -12.02
CA ILE A 60 5.54 -16.10 -10.77
C ILE A 60 4.51 -15.98 -9.63
N PHE A 61 3.27 -15.62 -9.92
CA PHE A 61 2.17 -15.54 -8.96
C PHE A 61 0.84 -15.98 -9.61
N HIS A 62 0.06 -16.79 -8.90
CA HIS A 62 -1.26 -17.27 -9.32
C HIS A 62 -2.40 -16.49 -8.63
N ASN A 63 -2.17 -15.97 -7.43
CA ASN A 63 -3.15 -15.19 -6.69
C ASN A 63 -2.61 -13.77 -6.45
N LEU A 64 -3.40 -12.77 -6.85
CA LEU A 64 -3.14 -11.37 -6.53
C LEU A 64 -4.22 -10.89 -5.56
N VAL A 65 -3.80 -10.39 -4.40
CA VAL A 65 -4.69 -9.87 -3.36
C VAL A 65 -4.38 -8.40 -3.17
N LEU A 66 -5.32 -7.54 -3.52
CA LEU A 66 -5.22 -6.10 -3.32
C LEU A 66 -6.05 -5.69 -2.10
N ILE A 67 -5.38 -5.10 -1.11
CA ILE A 67 -6.00 -4.56 0.10
C ILE A 67 -5.92 -3.04 0.04
N GLN A 68 -7.06 -2.40 -0.17
CA GLN A 68 -7.19 -0.94 -0.17
C GLN A 68 -7.70 -0.47 1.20
N GLY A 69 -7.69 0.84 1.47
CA GLY A 69 -8.41 1.44 2.60
C GLY A 69 -7.94 1.04 4.01
N LEU A 70 -6.77 0.43 4.15
CA LEU A 70 -6.25 -0.03 5.45
C LEU A 70 -5.97 1.16 6.40
N CYS A 71 -5.28 2.21 5.94
CA CYS A 71 -5.01 3.37 6.79
C CYS A 71 -6.30 4.04 7.30
N PRO A 72 -7.27 4.43 6.44
CA PRO A 72 -8.53 5.02 6.90
C PRO A 72 -9.29 4.18 7.94
N THR A 73 -9.34 2.86 7.76
CA THR A 73 -10.03 1.95 8.70
C THR A 73 -9.29 1.85 10.03
N VAL A 74 -7.96 1.74 10.01
CA VAL A 74 -7.11 1.80 11.22
C VAL A 74 -7.31 3.11 11.97
N SER A 75 -7.31 4.25 11.27
CA SER A 75 -7.54 5.57 11.86
C SER A 75 -8.94 5.70 12.45
N ALA A 76 -9.96 5.18 11.77
CA ALA A 76 -11.32 5.15 12.28
C ALA A 76 -11.44 4.30 13.55
N THR A 77 -10.82 3.11 13.58
CA THR A 77 -10.77 2.26 14.77
C THR A 77 -10.04 2.95 15.92
N TYR A 78 -8.89 3.56 15.66
CA TYR A 78 -8.14 4.33 16.66
C TYR A 78 -8.99 5.43 17.28
N ARG A 79 -9.74 6.19 16.47
CA ARG A 79 -10.64 7.26 16.95
C ARG A 79 -11.83 6.73 17.75
N ARG A 80 -12.35 5.55 17.42
CA ARG A 80 -13.54 4.96 18.07
C ARG A 80 -13.22 4.21 19.36
N SER A 81 -12.06 3.57 19.45
CA SER A 81 -11.67 2.80 20.64
C SER A 81 -10.50 3.44 21.37
N ASN A 82 -9.27 3.12 20.96
CA ASN A 82 -8.02 3.70 21.45
C ASN A 82 -6.82 3.15 20.66
N LEU A 83 -5.63 3.67 20.96
CA LEU A 83 -4.38 3.26 20.31
C LEU A 83 -4.05 1.78 20.53
N LEU A 84 -4.22 1.28 21.75
CA LEU A 84 -3.84 -0.09 22.11
C LEU A 84 -4.67 -1.12 21.33
N GLN A 85 -5.99 -0.94 21.30
CA GLN A 85 -6.91 -1.82 20.59
C GLN A 85 -6.70 -1.76 19.08
N ALA A 86 -6.57 -0.55 18.51
CA ALA A 86 -6.26 -0.40 17.09
C ALA A 86 -4.93 -1.07 16.72
N ASN A 87 -3.91 -0.91 17.55
CA ASN A 87 -2.59 -1.51 17.33
C ASN A 87 -2.62 -3.05 17.46
N ALA A 88 -3.37 -3.59 18.41
CA ALA A 88 -3.52 -5.04 18.57
C ALA A 88 -4.22 -5.67 17.36
N LEU A 89 -5.29 -5.05 16.87
CA LEU A 89 -6.00 -5.48 15.68
C LEU A 89 -5.12 -5.39 14.43
N LEU A 90 -4.42 -4.26 14.24
CA LEU A 90 -3.50 -4.07 13.14
C LEU A 90 -2.33 -5.07 13.16
N ALA A 91 -1.76 -5.34 14.34
CA ALA A 91 -0.69 -6.32 14.48
C ALA A 91 -1.18 -7.74 14.14
N SER A 92 -2.39 -8.10 14.56
CA SER A 92 -3.02 -9.38 14.20
C SER A 92 -3.25 -9.48 12.69
N LEU A 93 -3.85 -8.45 12.09
CA LEU A 93 -4.09 -8.37 10.66
C LEU A 93 -2.79 -8.44 9.85
N GLY A 94 -1.76 -7.70 10.26
CA GLY A 94 -0.44 -7.72 9.62
C GLY A 94 0.18 -9.12 9.62
N ARG A 95 0.00 -9.89 10.70
CA ARG A 95 0.42 -11.31 10.74
C ARG A 95 -0.37 -12.16 9.76
N ASN A 96 -1.69 -11.99 9.67
CA ASN A 96 -2.53 -12.74 8.73
C ASN A 96 -2.17 -12.42 7.27
N ILE A 97 -1.94 -11.13 6.95
CA ILE A 97 -1.46 -10.69 5.63
C ILE A 97 -0.10 -11.32 5.31
N THR A 98 0.83 -11.30 6.28
CA THR A 98 2.15 -11.93 6.13
C THR A 98 2.04 -13.43 5.90
N GLN A 99 1.14 -14.10 6.64
CA GLN A 99 0.88 -15.53 6.48
C GLN A 99 0.28 -15.83 5.11
N LEU A 100 -0.70 -15.06 4.65
CA LEU A 100 -1.30 -15.19 3.33
C LEU A 100 -0.26 -15.03 2.22
N SER A 101 0.64 -14.04 2.34
CA SER A 101 1.72 -13.85 1.37
C SER A 101 2.74 -15.00 1.35
N ARG A 102 2.80 -15.83 2.40
CA ARG A 102 3.78 -16.92 2.55
C ARG A 102 3.18 -18.33 2.49
N SER A 103 1.86 -18.45 2.53
CA SER A 103 1.17 -19.74 2.63
C SER A 103 1.33 -20.59 1.37
N SER A 104 1.37 -19.93 0.20
CA SER A 104 1.80 -20.53 -1.06
C SER A 104 2.77 -19.57 -1.75
N GLY A 105 3.83 -20.11 -2.37
CA GLY A 105 4.85 -19.32 -3.08
C GLY A 105 4.31 -18.47 -4.24
N ASP A 106 3.04 -18.63 -4.56
CA ASP A 106 2.36 -18.05 -5.72
C ASP A 106 1.39 -16.91 -5.35
N ASN A 107 1.46 -16.37 -4.13
CA ASN A 107 0.59 -15.28 -3.69
C ASN A 107 1.34 -13.95 -3.68
N LEU A 108 0.79 -12.94 -4.35
CA LEU A 108 1.21 -11.55 -4.24
C LEU A 108 0.14 -10.76 -3.48
N VAL A 109 0.49 -10.27 -2.28
CA VAL A 109 -0.39 -9.38 -1.51
C VAL A 109 0.12 -7.95 -1.62
N ILE A 110 -0.72 -7.08 -2.15
CA ILE A 110 -0.46 -5.64 -2.33
C ILE A 110 -1.36 -4.89 -1.35
N VAL A 111 -0.76 -4.02 -0.54
CA VAL A 111 -1.49 -3.14 0.37
C VAL A 111 -1.28 -1.70 -0.07
N GLU A 112 -2.38 -1.00 -0.34
CA GLU A 112 -2.35 0.38 -0.79
C GLU A 112 -2.39 1.36 0.40
N PHE A 113 -1.52 2.36 0.35
CA PHE A 113 -1.44 3.43 1.34
C PHE A 113 -1.51 4.79 0.65
N LEU A 114 -2.22 5.71 1.30
CA LEU A 114 -2.14 7.12 0.94
C LEU A 114 -0.88 7.71 1.56
N VAL A 115 -0.19 8.55 0.79
CA VAL A 115 1.03 9.26 1.20
C VAL A 115 0.75 10.75 1.19
N GLU A 116 1.19 11.44 2.23
CA GLU A 116 1.13 12.89 2.37
C GLU A 116 2.55 13.47 2.27
N ARG A 117 2.66 14.68 1.71
CA ARG A 117 3.89 15.48 1.71
C ARG A 117 3.86 16.39 2.93
N GLU A 118 4.84 16.27 3.81
CA GLU A 118 5.00 17.17 4.95
C GLU A 118 6.04 18.24 4.62
N GLU A 119 5.66 19.51 4.75
CA GLU A 119 6.58 20.64 4.63
C GLU A 119 7.61 20.62 5.75
N ALA A 120 8.86 21.01 5.48
CA ALA A 120 9.86 21.10 6.53
C ALA A 120 9.38 22.10 7.58
N ASP A 121 9.20 21.62 8.81
CA ASP A 121 8.87 22.45 9.96
C ASP A 121 10.00 23.47 10.12
N ASP A 122 9.69 24.76 10.00
CA ASP A 122 10.63 25.87 10.12
C ASP A 122 11.41 25.69 11.42
N MET A 123 12.69 25.32 11.29
CA MET A 123 13.60 25.08 12.41
C MET A 123 13.99 26.37 13.17
N GLN A 124 13.17 27.43 13.13
CA GLN A 124 13.40 28.67 13.85
C GLN A 124 12.10 29.36 14.31
N GLN A 125 11.95 29.39 15.65
CA GLN A 125 11.31 30.46 16.44
C GLN A 125 9.78 30.65 16.34
N LYS A 126 9.06 30.05 17.28
CA LYS A 126 8.43 30.80 18.38
C LYS A 126 7.90 29.87 19.47
N GLN A 127 8.32 30.15 20.69
CA GLN A 127 7.71 29.67 21.92
C GLN A 127 6.23 30.10 21.98
N ASP A 128 5.45 29.26 22.64
CA ASP A 128 4.12 29.53 23.19
C ASP A 128 2.99 29.83 22.20
N VAL A 129 2.13 28.82 22.01
CA VAL A 129 0.72 28.79 22.40
C VAL A 129 0.07 27.61 21.66
N VAL A 130 -0.30 26.58 22.42
CA VAL A 130 -1.12 25.41 22.00
C VAL A 130 -0.59 24.69 20.75
N ARG A 131 0.44 23.85 20.94
CA ARG A 131 0.71 22.76 20.00
C ARG A 131 -0.55 21.92 19.87
N SER A 132 -1.29 22.12 18.78
CA SER A 132 -2.18 21.11 18.24
C SER A 132 -1.49 19.76 18.39
N ARG A 133 -2.17 18.78 18.97
CA ARG A 133 -1.74 17.38 19.03
C ARG A 133 -1.69 16.83 17.60
N THR A 134 -0.76 17.32 16.77
CA THR A 134 -0.47 16.78 15.46
C THR A 134 0.02 15.36 15.71
N THR A 135 -0.87 14.42 15.42
CA THR A 135 -0.58 12.99 15.34
C THR A 135 0.69 12.84 14.53
N ARG A 136 1.80 12.53 15.21
CA ARG A 136 3.06 12.20 14.54
C ARG A 136 2.76 11.04 13.59
N THR A 137 2.75 11.31 12.30
CA THR A 137 2.66 10.31 11.25
C THR A 137 4.05 9.74 11.00
N MET A 138 4.13 8.53 10.44
CA MET A 138 5.44 7.94 10.13
C MET A 138 6.02 8.59 8.88
N ALA A 139 7.20 9.19 9.05
CA ALA A 139 8.05 9.56 7.92
C ALA A 139 8.49 8.29 7.18
N LEU A 140 8.41 8.36 5.87
CA LEU A 140 8.99 7.39 4.96
C LEU A 140 10.40 7.87 4.65
N ASP A 141 11.39 7.00 4.86
CA ASP A 141 12.80 7.28 4.60
C ASP A 141 13.06 7.29 3.09
N SER A 142 12.55 8.31 2.40
CA SER A 142 12.77 8.54 0.98
C SER A 142 14.18 9.08 0.73
N SER A 143 14.81 8.61 -0.35
CA SER A 143 16.06 9.12 -0.90
C SER A 143 15.87 10.51 -1.52
N PHE A 144 14.63 10.93 -1.73
CA PHE A 144 14.27 12.24 -2.24
C PHE A 144 13.85 13.16 -1.10
N LEU A 145 14.29 14.42 -1.20
CA LEU A 145 13.81 15.52 -0.38
C LEU A 145 13.22 16.59 -1.28
N GLY A 146 12.11 17.18 -0.86
CA GLY A 146 11.54 18.31 -1.56
C GLY A 146 12.50 19.51 -1.59
N PRO A 147 12.33 20.47 -2.51
CA PRO A 147 13.12 21.69 -2.56
C PRO A 147 13.08 22.48 -1.25
N MET A 148 11.99 22.35 -0.48
CA MET A 148 11.82 22.98 0.82
C MET A 148 12.15 22.03 1.98
N GLY A 149 12.83 20.91 1.73
CA GLY A 149 13.12 19.88 2.74
C GLY A 149 11.93 18.96 3.05
N GLU A 150 10.91 18.95 2.19
CA GLU A 150 9.72 18.12 2.41
C GLU A 150 10.05 16.62 2.34
N THR A 151 9.28 15.83 3.10
CA THR A 151 9.42 14.36 3.14
C THR A 151 8.08 13.67 2.88
N LEU A 152 8.15 12.41 2.44
CA LEU A 152 6.96 11.56 2.29
C LEU A 152 6.56 10.99 3.65
N ARG A 153 5.25 10.95 3.92
CA ARG A 153 4.69 10.39 5.15
C ARG A 153 3.49 9.50 4.85
N VAL A 154 3.32 8.45 5.64
CA VAL A 154 2.09 7.65 5.57
C VAL A 154 0.93 8.47 6.13
N ALA A 155 -0.10 8.68 5.31
CA ALA A 155 -1.27 9.47 5.67
C ALA A 155 -2.00 8.86 6.88
N SER A 156 -2.45 9.73 7.78
CA SER A 156 -3.50 9.45 8.77
C SER A 156 -3.24 8.38 9.84
N CYS A 157 -2.05 7.77 9.94
CA CYS A 157 -1.73 6.79 10.99
C CYS A 157 -0.91 7.43 12.12
N HIS A 158 -1.33 7.22 13.38
CA HIS A 158 -0.49 7.49 14.55
C HIS A 158 0.84 6.74 14.42
N GLU A 159 1.96 7.34 14.82
CA GLU A 159 3.33 6.82 14.63
C GLU A 159 3.48 5.35 15.03
N THR A 160 2.93 4.96 16.18
CA THR A 160 2.91 3.57 16.66
C THR A 160 2.18 2.61 15.70
N LEU A 161 1.03 3.02 15.16
CA LEU A 161 0.26 2.19 14.22
C LEU A 161 1.02 2.05 12.90
N ALA A 162 1.60 3.15 12.42
CA ALA A 162 2.40 3.13 11.21
C ALA A 162 3.67 2.28 11.37
N LYS A 163 4.34 2.30 12.52
CA LYS A 163 5.45 1.40 12.83
C LYS A 163 5.04 -0.07 12.84
N THR A 164 3.89 -0.39 13.44
CA THR A 164 3.34 -1.75 13.43
C THR A 164 3.03 -2.22 12.01
N LEU A 165 2.41 -1.35 11.21
CA LEU A 165 2.13 -1.61 9.79
C LEU A 165 3.43 -1.84 9.01
N ALA A 166 4.38 -0.91 9.10
CA ALA A 166 5.67 -1.01 8.44
C ALA A 166 6.38 -2.31 8.83
N ALA A 167 6.38 -2.70 10.10
CA ALA A 167 6.99 -3.95 10.57
C ALA A 167 6.36 -5.21 9.94
N SER A 168 5.08 -5.16 9.55
CA SER A 168 4.38 -6.28 8.91
C SER A 168 4.62 -6.42 7.40
N LEU A 169 5.15 -5.39 6.75
CA LEU A 169 5.36 -5.38 5.30
C LEU A 169 6.78 -5.80 4.94
N ASP A 170 6.93 -6.72 3.99
CA ASP A 170 8.25 -7.13 3.51
C ASP A 170 8.89 -6.05 2.61
N ARG A 171 8.09 -5.33 1.82
CA ARG A 171 8.53 -4.21 0.98
C ARG A 171 7.56 -3.03 1.03
N ILE A 172 8.08 -1.81 0.91
CA ILE A 172 7.31 -0.58 0.73
C ILE A 172 7.86 0.12 -0.50
N VAL A 173 6.98 0.35 -1.46
CA VAL A 173 7.27 1.09 -2.69
C VAL A 173 6.44 2.36 -2.67
N ALA A 174 7.07 3.51 -2.85
CA ALA A 174 6.38 4.77 -3.09
C ALA A 174 6.33 5.07 -4.57
N VAL A 175 5.20 5.63 -5.00
CA VAL A 175 5.04 6.23 -6.32
C VAL A 175 4.77 7.71 -6.09
N HIS A 176 5.69 8.57 -6.54
CA HIS A 176 5.66 10.01 -6.25
C HIS A 176 6.26 10.82 -7.40
N ASP A 177 6.07 12.14 -7.42
CA ASP A 177 6.50 13.01 -8.52
C ASP A 177 7.97 13.48 -8.43
N GLY A 178 8.81 12.70 -7.74
CA GLY A 178 10.15 13.14 -7.35
C GLY A 178 10.16 14.32 -6.38
N LEU A 179 9.04 14.57 -5.66
CA LEU A 179 8.85 15.71 -4.75
C LEU A 179 8.98 17.06 -5.46
N GLY A 180 8.41 17.16 -6.66
CA GLY A 180 8.45 18.36 -7.50
C GLY A 180 9.68 18.45 -8.40
N ARG A 181 10.59 17.47 -8.38
CA ARG A 181 11.81 17.47 -9.23
C ARG A 181 11.52 17.05 -10.66
N ILE A 182 10.55 16.15 -10.86
CA ILE A 182 10.19 15.65 -12.20
C ILE A 182 9.15 16.55 -12.86
N THR A 183 8.23 17.12 -12.08
CA THR A 183 7.11 17.93 -12.58
C THR A 183 7.48 19.36 -13.01
N SER A 184 8.79 19.69 -13.08
CA SER A 184 9.25 21.05 -13.42
C SER A 184 9.09 21.41 -14.90
N ASP A 185 8.87 20.45 -15.79
CA ASP A 185 8.68 20.75 -17.20
C ASP A 185 7.21 21.06 -17.49
N LYS A 186 6.88 22.35 -17.49
CA LYS A 186 5.54 22.92 -17.75
C LYS A 186 5.07 22.76 -19.21
N SER A 187 5.54 21.74 -19.92
CA SER A 187 5.22 21.56 -21.34
C SER A 187 4.34 20.33 -21.57
N SER A 188 3.11 20.63 -22.02
CA SER A 188 2.22 19.78 -22.82
C SER A 188 1.80 18.42 -22.25
N LYS A 189 0.52 18.33 -21.83
CA LYS A 189 -0.51 17.34 -22.27
C LYS A 189 -0.15 15.85 -22.53
N GLY A 190 0.98 15.31 -22.12
CA GLY A 190 1.40 13.94 -22.41
C GLY A 190 2.26 13.37 -21.29
N SER A 191 1.83 12.22 -20.77
CA SER A 191 2.44 11.38 -19.72
C SER A 191 2.92 12.07 -18.45
N GLN A 192 2.21 11.84 -17.34
CA GLN A 192 2.69 12.20 -16.02
C GLN A 192 3.83 11.25 -15.64
N GLU A 193 5.08 11.70 -15.74
CA GLU A 193 6.22 10.93 -15.26
C GLU A 193 6.17 10.84 -13.73
N GLN A 194 6.27 9.61 -13.21
CA GLN A 194 6.29 9.33 -11.78
C GLN A 194 7.61 8.64 -11.41
N VAL A 195 8.13 8.89 -10.22
CA VAL A 195 9.21 8.12 -9.61
C VAL A 195 8.60 6.95 -8.87
N ILE A 196 9.14 5.77 -9.09
CA ILE A 196 8.92 4.61 -8.23
C ILE A 196 10.18 4.43 -7.39
N GLU A 197 10.02 4.42 -6.07
CA GLU A 197 11.11 4.25 -5.12
C GLU A 197 10.83 3.09 -4.16
N VAL A 198 11.84 2.26 -3.91
CA VAL A 198 11.81 1.26 -2.84
C VAL A 198 12.25 1.88 -1.53
N ILE A 199 11.30 2.34 -0.71
CA ILE A 199 11.55 2.93 0.62
C ILE A 199 12.00 1.87 1.61
N LYS A 200 11.42 0.69 1.53
CA LYS A 200 11.72 -0.42 2.44
C LYS A 200 11.83 -1.70 1.66
N ASP A 201 12.91 -2.43 1.90
CA ASP A 201 13.03 -3.84 1.57
C ASP A 201 13.56 -4.59 2.79
N ARG A 202 12.89 -5.66 3.18
CA ARG A 202 13.29 -6.46 4.35
C ARG A 202 14.69 -7.04 4.22
N SER A 203 15.13 -7.36 2.99
CA SER A 203 16.50 -7.84 2.76
C SER A 203 17.53 -6.71 2.71
N GLY A 204 17.08 -5.46 2.61
CA GLY A 204 17.92 -4.27 2.49
C GLY A 204 18.57 -4.09 1.11
N ASN A 205 18.50 -5.09 0.23
CA ASN A 205 19.21 -5.10 -1.05
C ASN A 205 18.66 -4.10 -2.07
N LEU A 206 17.37 -3.75 -1.95
CA LEU A 206 16.69 -2.89 -2.90
C LEU A 206 16.37 -1.50 -2.34
N THR A 207 16.62 -1.26 -1.04
CA THR A 207 16.30 0.02 -0.41
C THR A 207 17.04 1.17 -1.08
N GLY A 208 16.31 2.23 -1.45
CA GLY A 208 16.86 3.39 -2.15
C GLY A 208 17.04 3.21 -3.66
N LEU A 209 16.68 2.04 -4.22
CA LEU A 209 16.54 1.92 -5.67
C LEU A 209 15.30 2.68 -6.13
N TRP A 210 15.44 3.40 -7.24
CA TRP A 210 14.37 4.16 -7.84
C TRP A 210 14.47 4.15 -9.36
N ASP A 211 13.34 4.36 -10.02
CA ASP A 211 13.27 4.53 -11.48
C ASP A 211 12.12 5.48 -11.86
N VAL A 212 12.15 5.98 -13.09
CA VAL A 212 11.09 6.83 -13.65
C VAL A 212 10.08 5.94 -14.39
N TRP A 213 8.88 5.87 -13.84
CA TRP A 213 7.73 5.26 -14.48
C TRP A 213 7.04 6.26 -15.41
N ARG A 214 6.95 5.85 -16.67
CA ARG A 214 6.21 6.56 -17.72
C ARG A 214 4.95 5.76 -18.01
N GLU A 215 3.79 6.38 -17.81
CA GLU A 215 2.53 5.82 -18.33
C GLU A 215 2.64 5.76 -19.86
N ALA A 216 2.45 4.55 -20.41
CA ALA A 216 2.54 4.25 -21.84
C ALA A 216 1.24 4.63 -22.59
#